data_AF-A0A2V8KC83-F1
#
_entry.id   AF-A0A2V8KC83-F1
#
_cell.length_a   1.000
_cell.length_b   1.000
_cell.length_c   1.000
_cell.angle_alpha   90.00
_cell.angle_beta   90.00
_cell.angle_gamma   90.00
#
_symmetry.space_group_name_H-M   'P 1'
#
loop_
_entity.id
_entity.type
_entity.pdbx_description
1 polymer ?
#
loop_
_entity_poly.entity_id
_entity_poly.type
_entity_poly.pdbx_seq_one_letter_code
_entity_poly.pdbx_strand_id
1 'polypeptide(L)'
;VNGQRSINSNIAIDGVDFNDPLQGGPRGGGPNESAFFFPQLAVREFQFVLNGASAEVGRTSAGYLNVVTQSGTNNFHGAGFYQNRNSALTSPDAFGNDSSSSNSQHQFGASLGGPIRNDKLFFFGAAEKNLVNIPYTVKFNKPSGSVVVPQDTLSQQSARI
;
A
#
# COMPACT_ATOMS: atom_id res chain seq x y z
N VAL A 1 -16.12 4.98 4.25
CA VAL A 1 -16.93 4.12 5.14
C VAL A 1 -18.34 4.69 5.21
N ASN A 2 -19.42 3.89 5.12
CA ASN A 2 -20.81 4.38 5.13
C ASN A 2 -21.11 5.55 4.16
N GLY A 3 -20.47 5.57 2.98
CA GLY A 3 -20.61 6.66 2.00
C GLY A 3 -19.87 7.97 2.33
N GLN A 4 -19.17 8.04 3.47
CA GLN A 4 -18.37 9.19 3.87
C GLN A 4 -16.99 9.21 3.18
N ARG A 5 -16.42 10.41 3.04
CA ARG A 5 -15.07 10.64 2.49
C ARG A 5 -14.00 9.94 3.34
N SER A 6 -12.95 9.42 2.70
CA SER A 6 -11.84 8.75 3.40
C SER A 6 -11.08 9.66 4.38
N ILE A 7 -11.08 10.98 4.14
CA ILE A 7 -10.44 11.96 5.05
C ILE A 7 -11.24 12.20 6.34
N ASN A 8 -12.48 11.71 6.39
CA ASN A 8 -13.36 11.78 7.55
C ASN A 8 -13.21 10.56 8.47
N SER A 9 -12.38 9.58 8.10
CA SER A 9 -12.00 8.49 8.99
C SER A 9 -10.72 8.81 9.73
N ASN A 10 -10.66 8.38 10.97
CA ASN A 10 -9.48 8.46 11.79
C ASN A 10 -8.67 7.16 11.69
N ILE A 11 -7.36 7.29 11.48
CA ILE A 11 -6.42 6.19 11.47
C ILE A 11 -5.47 6.42 12.65
N ALA A 12 -5.36 5.43 13.51
CA ALA A 12 -4.44 5.42 14.64
C ALA A 12 -3.45 4.26 14.53
N ILE A 13 -2.27 4.45 15.10
CA ILE A 13 -1.27 3.42 15.31
C ILE A 13 -1.10 3.28 16.82
N ASP A 14 -1.37 2.10 17.34
CA ASP A 14 -1.34 1.80 18.78
C ASP A 14 -2.16 2.81 19.63
N GLY A 15 -3.29 3.26 19.08
CA GLY A 15 -4.20 4.23 19.71
C GLY A 15 -3.84 5.70 19.48
N VAL A 16 -2.68 6.01 18.89
CA VAL A 16 -2.23 7.39 18.62
C VAL A 16 -2.65 7.84 17.22
N ASP A 17 -3.23 9.03 17.12
CA ASP A 17 -3.65 9.65 15.85
C ASP A 17 -2.51 9.71 14.82
N PHE A 18 -2.77 9.14 13.64
CA PHE A 18 -1.88 9.12 12.50
C PHE A 18 -2.44 9.94 11.32
N ASN A 19 -3.41 10.82 11.56
CA ASN A 19 -3.91 11.74 10.55
C ASN A 19 -3.00 12.98 10.45
N ASP A 20 -2.90 13.52 9.24
CA ASP A 20 -2.29 14.81 8.95
C ASP A 20 -3.26 15.91 9.38
N PRO A 21 -2.85 16.85 10.26
CA PRO A 21 -3.74 17.90 10.76
C PRO A 21 -4.11 18.96 9.72
N LEU A 22 -3.33 19.10 8.63
CA LEU A 22 -3.54 20.09 7.58
C LEU A 22 -4.39 19.53 6.43
N GLN A 23 -4.07 18.31 5.96
CA GLN A 23 -4.74 17.70 4.81
C GLN A 23 -5.83 16.68 5.20
N GLY A 24 -5.84 16.22 6.44
CA GLY A 24 -6.85 15.32 7.00
C GLY A 24 -6.73 13.84 6.61
N GLY A 25 -5.91 13.49 5.62
CA GLY A 25 -5.54 12.10 5.28
C GLY A 25 -4.52 11.50 6.26
N PRO A 26 -4.07 10.25 6.06
CA PRO A 26 -2.97 9.67 6.86
C PRO A 26 -1.67 10.47 6.68
N ARG A 27 -0.85 10.57 7.73
CA ARG A 27 0.48 11.18 7.68
C ARG A 27 1.37 10.45 6.67
N GLY A 28 2.15 11.22 5.92
CA GLY A 28 2.98 10.67 4.83
C GLY A 28 2.22 10.46 3.52
N GLY A 29 0.91 10.72 3.50
CA GLY A 29 0.11 10.79 2.28
C GLY A 29 0.18 12.18 1.63
N GLY A 30 0.58 12.25 0.36
CA GLY A 30 0.48 13.47 -0.43
C GLY A 30 -0.99 13.94 -0.63
N PRO A 31 -1.22 15.11 -1.24
CA PRO A 31 -2.56 15.72 -1.40
C PRO A 31 -3.62 14.83 -2.08
N ASN A 32 -3.20 13.74 -2.74
CA ASN A 32 -4.06 12.75 -3.38
C ASN A 32 -3.68 11.30 -3.04
N GLU A 33 -2.79 11.10 -2.07
CA GLU A 33 -2.30 9.77 -1.69
C GLU A 33 -2.76 9.47 -0.28
N SER A 34 -3.93 8.84 -0.15
CA SER A 34 -4.36 8.27 1.15
C SER A 34 -3.73 6.90 1.40
N ALA A 35 -2.48 6.71 0.98
CA ALA A 35 -1.77 5.46 1.11
C ALA A 35 -1.18 5.35 2.52
N PHE A 36 -1.90 4.67 3.40
CA PHE A 36 -1.33 4.21 4.66
C PHE A 36 -0.34 3.07 4.37
N PHE A 37 0.96 3.35 4.41
CA PHE A 37 2.00 2.33 4.24
C PHE A 37 2.57 1.94 5.60
N PHE A 38 2.42 0.66 5.94
CA PHE A 38 2.95 0.10 7.17
C PHE A 38 3.47 -1.32 6.89
N PRO A 39 4.63 -1.73 7.43
CA PRO A 39 5.17 -3.07 7.16
C PRO A 39 4.17 -4.14 7.57
N GLN A 40 3.85 -5.07 6.66
CA GLN A 40 2.82 -6.09 6.91
C GLN A 40 3.14 -6.94 8.15
N LEU A 41 4.41 -7.32 8.33
CA LEU A 41 4.86 -8.10 9.48
C LEU A 41 4.91 -7.31 10.79
N ALA A 42 4.78 -5.98 10.75
CA ALA A 42 4.70 -5.16 11.95
C ALA A 42 3.29 -5.17 12.56
N VAL A 43 2.27 -5.49 11.76
CA VAL A 43 0.87 -5.45 12.22
C VAL A 43 0.53 -6.74 12.96
N ARG A 44 -0.03 -6.59 14.15
CA ARG A 44 -0.64 -7.68 14.92
C ARG A 44 -2.10 -7.85 14.56
N GLU A 45 -2.85 -6.75 14.57
CA GLU A 45 -4.28 -6.73 14.31
C GLU A 45 -4.74 -5.38 13.76
N PHE A 46 -5.86 -5.39 13.03
CA PHE A 46 -6.61 -4.21 12.63
C PHE A 46 -7.90 -4.16 13.41
N GLN A 47 -8.11 -3.09 14.16
CA GLN A 47 -9.32 -2.85 14.92
C GLN A 47 -10.14 -1.78 14.21
N PHE A 48 -11.35 -2.14 13.78
CA PHE A 48 -12.23 -1.26 13.05
C PHE A 48 -13.47 -0.94 13.88
N VAL A 49 -13.71 0.35 14.14
CA VAL A 49 -14.88 0.82 14.88
C VAL A 49 -15.69 1.73 13.96
N LEU A 50 -16.84 1.24 13.52
CA LEU A 50 -17.73 1.90 12.56
C LEU A 50 -18.66 2.91 13.23
N ASN A 51 -19.22 2.54 14.39
CA ASN A 51 -20.17 3.34 15.17
C ASN A 51 -19.86 3.15 16.66
N GLY A 52 -20.19 4.14 17.50
CA GLY A 52 -20.03 4.01 18.95
C GLY A 52 -18.58 4.04 19.43
N ALA A 53 -17.69 4.74 18.70
CA ALA A 53 -16.34 5.01 19.21
C ALA A 53 -16.42 5.76 20.55
N SER A 54 -15.55 5.39 21.49
CA SER A 54 -15.40 6.07 22.79
C SER A 54 -15.18 7.56 22.58
N ALA A 55 -15.64 8.40 23.53
CA ALA A 55 -15.45 9.85 23.49
C ALA A 55 -13.97 10.28 23.45
N GLU A 56 -13.07 9.37 23.79
CA GLU A 56 -11.61 9.53 23.71
C GLU A 56 -11.09 9.63 22.26
N VAL A 57 -11.88 9.15 21.29
CA VAL A 57 -11.51 9.10 19.87
C VAL A 57 -12.32 10.13 19.09
N GLY A 58 -11.67 11.24 18.74
CA GLY A 58 -12.23 12.28 17.89
C GLY A 58 -12.12 11.97 16.39
N ARG A 59 -12.73 12.81 15.55
CA ARG A 59 -12.57 12.76 14.08
C ARG A 59 -13.06 11.43 13.45
N THR A 60 -14.12 10.84 14.01
CA THR A 60 -14.65 9.51 13.66
C THR A 60 -15.93 9.54 12.81
N SER A 61 -16.27 10.65 12.17
CA SER A 61 -17.56 10.79 11.44
C SER A 61 -17.75 9.78 10.30
N ALA A 62 -16.66 9.19 9.79
CA ALA A 62 -16.71 8.03 8.91
C ALA A 62 -16.36 6.70 9.60
N GLY A 63 -15.67 6.72 10.75
CA GLY A 63 -15.18 5.53 11.45
C GLY A 63 -13.75 5.69 11.95
N TYR A 64 -13.34 4.76 12.80
CA TYR A 64 -12.01 4.69 13.41
C TYR A 64 -11.32 3.37 13.05
N LEU A 65 -10.08 3.46 12.56
CA LEU A 65 -9.20 2.33 12.33
C LEU A 65 -8.00 2.45 13.26
N ASN A 66 -7.78 1.45 14.10
CA ASN A 66 -6.56 1.32 14.90
C ASN A 66 -5.72 0.15 14.38
N VAL A 67 -4.47 0.46 14.05
CA VAL A 67 -3.48 -0.53 13.63
C VAL A 67 -2.60 -0.83 14.84
N VAL A 68 -2.70 -2.05 15.34
CA VAL A 68 -1.93 -2.46 16.51
C VAL A 68 -0.67 -3.17 16.06
N THR A 69 0.48 -2.71 16.54
CA THR A 69 1.78 -3.27 16.20
C THR A 69 2.11 -4.49 17.04
N GLN A 70 2.96 -5.36 16.51
CA GLN A 70 3.52 -6.47 17.28
C GLN A 70 4.52 -5.95 18.30
N SER A 71 4.52 -6.57 19.48
CA SER A 71 5.49 -6.30 20.55
C SER A 71 6.48 -7.46 20.69
N GLY A 72 7.65 -7.18 21.25
CA GLY A 72 8.62 -8.23 21.56
C GLY A 72 8.11 -9.18 22.65
N THR A 73 8.62 -10.41 22.65
CA THR A 73 8.23 -11.44 23.63
C THR A 73 9.46 -11.96 24.38
N ASN A 74 9.25 -12.84 25.37
CA ASN A 74 10.33 -13.52 26.08
C ASN A 74 11.10 -14.53 25.23
N ASN A 75 10.62 -14.85 24.02
CA ASN A 75 11.29 -15.77 23.11
C ASN A 75 11.71 -15.02 21.85
N PHE A 76 12.83 -15.41 21.26
CA PHE A 76 13.18 -14.90 19.94
C PHE A 76 12.22 -15.48 18.90
N HIS A 77 11.61 -14.61 18.10
CA HIS A 77 10.81 -14.98 16.93
C HIS A 77 11.04 -14.00 15.81
N GLY A 78 10.96 -14.49 14.58
CA GLY A 78 11.03 -13.67 13.40
C GLY A 78 10.19 -14.29 12.28
N ALA A 79 9.79 -13.46 11.35
CA ALA A 79 9.06 -13.87 10.16
C ALA A 79 9.66 -13.17 8.94
N GLY A 80 9.49 -13.78 7.78
CA GLY A 80 9.90 -13.21 6.51
C GLY A 80 8.91 -13.59 5.43
N PHE A 81 8.74 -12.71 4.44
CA PHE A 81 7.92 -12.99 3.29
C PHE A 81 8.52 -12.41 2.02
N TYR A 82 8.15 -13.01 0.89
CA TYR A 82 8.50 -12.54 -0.44
C TYR A 82 7.31 -12.78 -1.37
N GLN A 83 6.80 -11.71 -1.97
CA GLN A 83 5.74 -11.73 -2.98
C GLN A 83 6.30 -11.23 -4.31
N ASN A 84 5.96 -11.94 -5.39
CA ASN A 84 6.34 -11.58 -6.74
C ASN A 84 5.09 -11.52 -7.62
N ARG A 85 4.94 -10.42 -8.36
CA ARG A 85 3.97 -10.27 -9.42
C ARG A 85 4.71 -9.93 -10.71
N ASN A 86 4.58 -10.81 -11.70
CA ASN A 86 5.24 -10.68 -12.99
C ASN A 86 4.22 -10.77 -14.13
N SER A 87 4.44 -10.01 -15.21
CA SER A 87 3.61 -10.03 -16.41
C SER A 87 3.52 -11.41 -17.07
N ALA A 88 4.56 -12.25 -16.98
CA ALA A 88 4.55 -13.61 -17.53
C ALA A 88 3.53 -14.54 -16.85
N LEU A 89 3.13 -14.23 -15.62
CA LEU A 89 2.11 -14.98 -14.86
C LEU A 89 0.77 -14.25 -14.80
N THR A 90 0.61 -13.17 -15.59
CA THR A 90 -0.56 -12.29 -15.54
C THR A 90 -1.34 -12.36 -16.86
N SER A 91 -2.62 -12.72 -16.80
CA SER A 91 -3.54 -12.68 -17.95
C SER A 91 -3.87 -11.24 -18.37
N PRO A 92 -4.26 -10.99 -19.63
CA PRO A 92 -4.91 -9.74 -20.03
C PRO A 92 -6.18 -9.46 -19.21
N ASP A 93 -6.54 -8.18 -19.09
CA ASP A 93 -7.77 -7.77 -18.41
C ASP A 93 -9.04 -8.14 -19.21
N ALA A 94 -10.21 -7.92 -18.60
CA ALA A 94 -11.51 -8.23 -19.22
C ALA A 94 -11.82 -7.43 -20.51
N PHE A 95 -11.03 -6.40 -20.81
CA PHE A 95 -11.16 -5.55 -21.99
C PHE A 95 -10.11 -5.88 -23.07
N GLY A 96 -9.32 -6.95 -22.87
CA GLY A 96 -8.27 -7.36 -23.80
C GLY A 96 -7.05 -6.43 -23.78
N ASN A 97 -6.90 -5.59 -22.75
CA ASN A 97 -5.66 -4.86 -22.56
C ASN A 97 -4.60 -5.84 -22.12
N ASP A 98 -3.69 -6.11 -23.04
CA ASP A 98 -2.57 -6.99 -22.79
C ASP A 98 -1.68 -6.39 -21.70
N SER A 99 -1.45 -7.17 -20.65
CA SER A 99 -0.50 -6.92 -19.55
C SER A 99 0.96 -6.95 -20.01
N SER A 100 1.20 -6.87 -21.33
CA SER A 100 2.51 -6.84 -22.00
C SER A 100 3.36 -5.62 -21.64
N SER A 101 2.82 -4.63 -20.93
CA SER A 101 3.69 -3.71 -20.18
C SER A 101 4.39 -4.55 -19.11
N SER A 102 5.72 -4.71 -19.21
CA SER A 102 6.59 -5.46 -18.30
C SER A 102 6.50 -5.01 -16.84
N ASN A 103 5.32 -5.18 -16.24
CA ASN A 103 4.99 -4.82 -14.88
C ASN A 103 5.53 -5.93 -13.99
N SER A 104 6.56 -5.60 -13.24
CA SER A 104 7.15 -6.50 -12.26
C SER A 104 7.13 -5.80 -10.91
N GLN A 105 6.55 -6.47 -9.92
CA GLN A 105 6.53 -6.02 -8.55
C GLN A 105 7.12 -7.10 -7.66
N HIS A 106 8.16 -6.73 -6.91
CA HIS A 106 8.80 -7.57 -5.92
C HIS A 106 8.63 -6.90 -4.56
N GLN A 107 7.91 -7.56 -3.66
CA GLN A 107 7.70 -7.09 -2.31
C GLN A 107 8.29 -8.10 -1.33
N PHE A 108 9.07 -7.61 -0.38
CA PHE A 108 9.66 -8.46 0.62
C PHE A 108 9.77 -7.73 1.94
N GLY A 109 9.69 -8.48 3.02
CA GLY A 109 9.78 -7.95 4.36
C GLY A 109 10.24 -8.99 5.35
N ALA A 110 10.76 -8.51 6.47
CA ALA A 110 11.19 -9.31 7.58
C ALA A 110 10.83 -8.63 8.91
N SER A 111 10.58 -9.43 9.93
CA SER A 111 10.44 -8.99 11.31
C SER A 111 11.27 -9.85 12.26
N LEU A 112 11.70 -9.23 13.35
CA LEU A 112 12.42 -9.88 14.44
C LEU A 112 12.00 -9.25 15.77
N GLY A 113 11.68 -10.10 16.74
CA GLY A 113 11.37 -9.69 18.10
C GLY A 113 11.93 -10.66 19.13
N GLY A 114 12.12 -10.17 20.34
CA GLY A 114 12.63 -10.97 21.46
C GLY A 114 12.99 -10.13 22.69
N PRO A 115 13.57 -10.75 23.72
CA PRO A 115 13.98 -10.06 24.92
C PRO A 115 15.39 -9.46 24.76
N ILE A 116 15.55 -8.20 25.17
CA ILE A 116 16.87 -7.64 25.53
C ILE A 116 17.24 -8.13 26.95
N ARG A 117 16.26 -8.15 27.85
CA ARG A 117 16.36 -8.73 29.19
C ARG A 117 15.09 -9.51 29.50
N ASN A 118 15.24 -10.80 29.76
CA ASN A 118 14.12 -11.69 30.06
C ASN A 118 13.22 -11.09 31.16
N ASP A 119 11.90 -11.16 30.90
CA ASP A 119 10.82 -10.66 31.75
C ASP A 119 10.85 -9.16 32.08
N LYS A 120 11.69 -8.36 31.39
CA LYS A 120 11.86 -6.93 31.72
C LYS A 120 11.91 -5.99 30.53
N LEU A 121 12.64 -6.35 29.47
CA LEU A 121 12.88 -5.47 28.34
C LEU A 121 12.83 -6.27 27.05
N PHE A 122 11.97 -5.82 26.14
CA PHE A 122 11.70 -6.48 24.87
C PHE A 122 11.98 -5.53 23.71
N PHE A 123 12.36 -6.10 22.57
CA PHE A 123 12.48 -5.37 21.32
C PHE A 123 11.64 -6.04 20.24
N PHE A 124 11.20 -5.23 19.29
CA PHE A 124 10.58 -5.68 18.06
C PHE A 124 10.98 -4.71 16.94
N GLY A 125 11.28 -5.27 15.77
CA GLY A 125 11.57 -4.50 14.57
C GLY A 125 11.05 -5.22 13.34
N ALA A 126 10.55 -4.45 12.38
CA ALA A 126 10.10 -4.96 11.10
C ALA A 126 10.45 -3.97 9.99
N ALA A 127 10.78 -4.50 8.82
CA ALA A 127 11.11 -3.73 7.64
C ALA A 127 10.47 -4.36 6.41
N GLU A 128 10.05 -3.52 5.48
CA GLU A 128 9.47 -3.94 4.22
C GLU A 128 10.02 -3.09 3.07
N LYS A 129 10.18 -3.70 1.90
CA LYS A 129 10.56 -3.02 0.68
C LYS A 129 9.70 -3.50 -0.49
N ASN A 130 9.22 -2.52 -1.24
CA ASN A 130 8.47 -2.71 -2.47
C ASN A 130 9.30 -2.19 -3.64
N LEU A 131 9.60 -3.06 -4.60
CA LEU A 131 10.26 -2.71 -5.86
C LEU A 131 9.21 -2.85 -6.96
N VAL A 132 8.89 -1.76 -7.62
CA VAL A 132 7.84 -1.70 -8.65
C VAL A 132 8.47 -1.19 -9.95
N ASN A 133 8.29 -1.95 -11.02
CA ASN A 133 8.69 -1.56 -12.37
C ASN A 133 7.44 -1.54 -13.25
N ILE A 134 6.90 -0.35 -13.54
CA ILE A 134 5.72 -0.17 -14.41
C ILE A 134 6.17 0.65 -15.61
N PRO A 135 6.29 0.05 -16.81
CA PRO A 135 6.65 0.82 -18.00
C PRO A 135 5.45 1.61 -18.51
N TYR A 136 5.65 2.91 -18.75
CA TYR A 136 4.68 3.73 -19.48
C TYR A 136 4.68 3.33 -20.95
N THR A 137 3.51 3.02 -21.51
CA THR A 137 3.36 2.71 -22.94
C THR A 137 2.29 3.61 -23.53
N VAL A 138 2.66 4.39 -24.54
CA VAL A 138 1.70 5.16 -25.33
C VAL A 138 1.21 4.27 -26.47
N LYS A 139 -0.09 3.96 -26.49
CA LYS A 139 -0.76 3.29 -27.61
C LYS A 139 -1.64 4.33 -28.30
N PHE A 140 -1.36 4.64 -29.56
CA PHE A 140 -2.26 5.48 -30.34
C PHE A 140 -3.38 4.61 -30.91
N ASN A 141 -4.63 5.07 -30.80
CA ASN A 141 -5.75 4.44 -31.49
C ASN A 141 -5.48 4.46 -33.00
N LYS A 142 -5.72 3.33 -33.68
CA LYS A 142 -5.63 3.29 -35.14
C LYS A 142 -6.64 4.30 -35.71
N PRO A 143 -6.21 5.31 -36.49
CA PRO A 143 -7.14 6.22 -37.12
C PRO A 143 -8.09 5.42 -38.01
N SER A 144 -9.39 5.69 -37.90
CA SER A 144 -10.42 5.09 -38.74
C SER A 144 -10.31 5.65 -40.15
N GLY A 145 -9.73 4.89 -41.07
CA GLY A 145 -9.53 5.24 -42.48
C GLY A 145 -8.12 4.89 -42.98
N SER A 146 -7.88 5.01 -44.29
CA SER A 146 -6.59 4.76 -44.96
C SER A 146 -5.49 5.79 -44.63
N VAL A 147 -5.42 6.24 -43.38
CA VAL A 147 -4.37 7.13 -42.90
C VAL A 147 -3.14 6.29 -42.62
N VAL A 148 -2.14 6.41 -43.50
CA VAL A 148 -0.82 5.84 -43.30
C VAL A 148 -0.18 6.56 -42.13
N VAL A 149 -0.08 5.89 -40.99
CA VAL A 149 0.63 6.40 -39.81
C VAL A 149 2.13 6.39 -40.13
N PRO A 150 2.84 7.54 -40.05
CA PRO A 150 4.28 7.61 -40.30
C PRO A 150 5.05 6.64 -39.38
N GLN A 151 6.03 5.91 -39.93
CA GLN A 151 6.83 4.88 -39.22
C GLN A 151 7.47 5.40 -37.91
N ASP A 152 7.84 6.67 -37.93
CA ASP A 152 8.39 7.50 -36.85
C ASP A 152 7.41 7.72 -35.68
N THR A 153 6.10 7.65 -35.91
CA THR A 153 5.09 7.67 -34.83
C THR A 153 4.74 6.27 -34.32
N LEU A 154 4.91 5.24 -35.14
CA LEU A 154 4.78 3.83 -34.73
C LEU A 154 5.95 3.39 -33.86
N SER A 155 7.17 3.88 -34.12
CA SER A 155 8.36 3.59 -33.29
C SER A 155 8.30 4.23 -31.90
N GLN A 156 7.45 5.25 -31.71
CA GLN A 156 7.15 5.82 -30.40
C GLN A 156 6.09 5.03 -29.63
N GLN A 157 5.28 4.20 -30.31
CA GLN A 157 4.43 3.23 -29.61
C GLN A 157 5.34 2.16 -29.01
N SER A 158 5.42 2.10 -27.69
CA SER A 158 6.35 1.24 -26.90
C SER A 158 7.73 1.82 -26.61
N ALA A 159 7.97 3.11 -26.87
CA ALA A 159 9.18 3.76 -26.38
C ALA A 159 9.17 3.77 -24.83
N ARG A 160 10.17 3.13 -24.23
CA ARG A 160 10.41 3.18 -22.77
C ARG A 160 10.83 4.60 -22.41
N ILE A 161 10.07 5.27 -21.56
CA ILE A 161 10.47 6.50 -20.86
C ILE A 161 10.86 6.10 -19.44
#